data_AF-D9X9I1-F1
#
_entry.id   AF-D9X9I1-F1
#
_cell.length_a   1.000
_cell.length_b   1.000
_cell.length_c   1.000
_cell.angle_alpha   90.00
_cell.angle_beta   90.00
_cell.angle_gamma   90.00
#
_symmetry.space_group_name_H-M   'P 1'
#
loop_
_entity.id
_entity.type
_entity.pdbx_description
1 polymer ?
#
loop_
_entity_poly.entity_id
_entity_poly.type
_entity_poly.pdbx_seq_one_letter_code
_entity_poly.pdbx_strand_id
1 'polypeptide(L)'
;MRKLKVLGSLVGAALAMGALATAPASAAAGDGGISVKKVQRGSVTCFNYSWGDDGIASYTVYYHNTCAGSHGLYVTTNAGLSHECIWVGGGKKGSHVFYTPPIKFEHKKTC
;
A
#
# COMPACT_ATOMS: atom_id res chain seq x y z
N MET A 1 -3.10 -7.82 41.61
CA MET A 1 -1.72 -7.69 42.13
C MET A 1 -0.80 -8.28 41.06
N ARG A 2 0.24 -7.67 40.50
CA ARG A 2 1.13 -6.56 40.90
C ARG A 2 1.36 -5.63 39.69
N LYS A 3 1.36 -4.32 39.96
CA LYS A 3 1.69 -3.25 39.02
C LYS A 3 3.21 -3.10 38.99
N LEU A 4 3.85 -3.03 37.82
CA LEU A 4 5.21 -2.54 37.72
C LEU A 4 5.17 -1.08 37.26
N LYS A 5 5.57 -0.22 38.18
CA LYS A 5 5.64 1.24 38.08
C LYS A 5 7.10 1.57 37.82
N VAL A 6 7.44 1.98 36.60
CA VAL A 6 8.77 2.51 36.29
C VAL A 6 8.64 4.03 36.27
N LEU A 7 9.06 4.64 37.38
CA LEU A 7 9.38 6.06 37.50
C LEU A 7 10.90 6.17 37.44
N GLY A 8 11.40 6.96 36.52
CA GLY A 8 12.82 7.31 36.42
C GLY A 8 12.94 8.60 35.62
N SER A 9 12.92 9.71 36.36
CA SER A 9 13.02 11.08 35.85
C SER A 9 14.48 11.44 35.58
N LEU A 10 14.79 12.01 34.41
CA LEU A 10 15.97 12.84 34.17
C LEU A 10 15.50 14.13 33.48
N VAL A 11 15.64 15.23 34.21
CA VAL A 11 15.49 16.60 33.74
C VAL A 11 16.79 17.00 33.04
N GLY A 12 16.70 17.60 31.84
CA GLY A 12 17.86 18.08 31.10
C GLY A 12 17.50 19.07 30.00
N ALA A 13 17.54 20.34 30.37
CA ALA A 13 17.56 21.60 29.61
C ALA A 13 17.61 21.60 28.05
N ALA A 14 16.62 22.29 27.49
CA ALA A 14 16.75 23.52 26.68
C ALA A 14 17.21 23.49 25.20
N LEU A 15 16.46 24.29 24.44
CA LEU A 15 16.79 25.07 23.24
C LEU A 15 16.54 24.50 21.83
N ALA A 16 16.03 25.43 21.04
CA ALA A 16 16.05 25.55 19.58
C ALA A 16 14.94 24.83 18.79
N MET A 17 13.93 25.64 18.47
CA MET A 17 13.17 25.56 17.24
C MET A 17 14.09 25.28 16.04
N GLY A 18 13.86 24.15 15.39
CA GLY A 18 14.46 23.78 14.13
C GLY A 18 13.53 22.81 13.43
N ALA A 19 12.61 23.37 12.63
CA ALA A 19 11.74 22.59 11.77
C ALA A 19 12.60 21.85 10.73
N LEU A 20 12.90 20.58 11.01
CA LEU A 20 13.44 19.65 10.03
C LEU A 20 12.27 18.85 9.49
N ALA A 21 11.78 19.29 8.33
CA ALA A 21 10.87 18.52 7.50
C ALA A 21 11.55 17.19 7.15
N THR A 22 11.21 16.12 7.87
CA THR A 22 11.61 14.77 7.50
C THR A 22 10.71 14.29 6.36
N ALA A 23 11.10 14.65 5.14
CA ALA A 23 10.59 13.96 3.96
C ALA A 23 10.86 12.45 4.13
N PRO A 24 9.88 11.56 3.85
CA PRO A 24 10.16 10.14 3.86
C PRO A 24 11.14 9.84 2.73
N ALA A 25 12.35 9.45 3.11
CA ALA A 25 13.32 8.88 2.20
C ALA A 25 12.73 7.60 1.59
N SER A 26 12.28 7.68 0.34
CA SER A 26 11.99 6.49 -0.46
C SER A 26 13.34 5.85 -0.81
N ALA A 27 13.75 4.86 -0.02
CA ALA A 27 14.91 4.04 -0.31
C ALA A 27 14.66 3.22 -1.58
N ALA A 28 15.16 3.71 -2.71
CA ALA A 28 15.34 2.89 -3.91
C ALA A 28 16.59 2.02 -3.69
N ALA A 29 16.41 0.85 -3.09
CA ALA A 29 17.42 -0.20 -3.12
C ALA A 29 17.34 -0.88 -4.50
N GLY A 30 18.29 -0.54 -5.37
CA GLY A 30 18.63 -1.35 -6.53
C GLY A 30 19.61 -2.44 -6.09
N ASP A 31 19.26 -3.69 -6.36
CA ASP A 31 20.19 -4.82 -6.28
C ASP A 31 19.87 -5.76 -7.44
N GLY A 32 20.89 -6.09 -8.23
CA GLY A 32 20.78 -6.87 -9.45
C GLY A 32 20.90 -8.36 -9.19
N GLY A 33 20.17 -9.15 -9.99
CA GLY A 33 20.66 -10.49 -10.38
C GLY A 33 19.94 -11.72 -9.85
N ILE A 34 18.62 -11.69 -9.68
CA ILE A 34 17.74 -12.84 -9.89
C ILE A 34 16.55 -12.27 -10.66
N SER A 35 16.16 -12.84 -11.82
CA SER A 35 14.88 -12.48 -12.46
C SER A 35 13.74 -13.07 -11.63
N VAL A 36 13.58 -12.59 -10.41
CA VAL A 36 12.40 -12.76 -9.61
C VAL A 36 11.32 -11.99 -10.35
N LYS A 37 10.25 -12.67 -10.78
CA LYS A 37 9.05 -12.01 -11.29
C LYS A 37 8.77 -10.80 -10.39
N LYS A 38 8.84 -9.60 -10.97
CA LYS A 38 8.78 -8.36 -10.19
C LYS A 38 7.37 -8.24 -9.64
N VAL A 39 7.18 -8.60 -8.37
CA VAL A 39 5.92 -8.39 -7.67
C VAL A 39 5.87 -6.95 -7.22
N GLN A 40 4.96 -6.18 -7.80
CA GLN A 40 4.61 -4.84 -7.36
C GLN A 40 3.67 -4.96 -6.17
N ARG A 41 3.97 -4.23 -5.10
CA ARG A 41 3.15 -4.16 -3.89
C ARG A 41 2.90 -2.72 -3.54
N GLY A 42 1.77 -2.45 -2.90
CA GLY A 42 1.48 -1.13 -2.38
C GLY A 42 0.26 -1.14 -1.49
N SER A 43 0.00 0.04 -0.93
CA SER A 43 -1.17 0.28 -0.11
C SER A 43 -1.74 1.65 -0.43
N VAL A 44 -3.07 1.76 -0.48
CA VAL A 44 -3.79 3.02 -0.62
C VAL A 44 -4.86 3.10 0.47
N THR A 45 -4.67 4.01 1.41
CA THR A 45 -5.54 4.15 2.59
C THR A 45 -5.66 2.82 3.35
N CYS A 46 -6.78 2.12 3.21
CA CYS A 46 -7.06 0.84 3.88
C CYS A 46 -6.99 -0.36 2.93
N PHE A 47 -6.57 -0.17 1.68
CA PHE A 47 -6.31 -1.27 0.77
C PHE A 47 -4.84 -1.62 0.75
N ASN A 48 -4.54 -2.91 0.88
CA ASN A 48 -3.26 -3.47 0.51
C ASN A 48 -3.44 -4.22 -0.79
N TYR A 49 -2.51 -4.06 -1.73
CA TYR A 49 -2.56 -4.76 -3.01
C TYR A 49 -1.19 -5.26 -3.43
N SER A 50 -1.22 -6.28 -4.28
CA SER A 50 -0.03 -6.77 -4.97
C SER A 50 -0.40 -7.36 -6.31
N TRP A 51 0.46 -7.18 -7.29
CA TRP A 51 0.38 -7.85 -8.57
C TRP A 51 1.80 -8.18 -9.02
N GLY A 52 1.93 -9.11 -9.94
CA GLY A 52 3.21 -9.42 -10.58
C GLY A 52 3.00 -9.48 -12.08
N ASP A 53 4.05 -9.20 -12.83
CA ASP A 53 4.11 -9.61 -14.22
C ASP A 53 4.52 -11.09 -14.25
N ASP A 54 3.55 -11.96 -14.53
CA ASP A 54 3.79 -13.40 -14.62
C ASP A 54 4.41 -13.83 -15.96
N GLY A 55 4.65 -12.88 -16.88
CA GLY A 55 5.15 -13.14 -18.24
C GLY A 55 4.09 -13.74 -19.17
N ILE A 56 2.84 -13.81 -18.71
CA ILE A 56 1.66 -14.29 -19.43
C ILE A 56 0.77 -13.05 -19.68
N ALA A 57 -0.05 -13.06 -20.72
CA ALA A 57 -0.89 -11.93 -21.17
C ALA A 57 -1.97 -11.43 -20.18
N SER A 58 -1.84 -11.75 -18.89
CA SER A 58 -2.76 -11.39 -17.82
C SER A 58 -2.00 -11.03 -16.54
N TYR A 59 -2.50 -10.02 -15.84
CA TYR A 59 -2.01 -9.48 -14.58
C TYR A 59 -3.05 -9.71 -13.50
N THR A 60 -2.72 -10.52 -12.48
CA THR A 60 -3.64 -10.74 -11.35
C THR A 60 -3.32 -9.77 -10.22
N VAL A 61 -4.26 -8.89 -9.91
CA VAL A 61 -4.19 -8.00 -8.76
C VAL A 61 -4.85 -8.70 -7.58
N TYR A 62 -4.06 -8.98 -6.54
CA TYR A 62 -4.53 -9.42 -5.24
C TYR A 62 -4.74 -8.21 -4.34
N TYR A 63 -5.81 -8.20 -3.56
CA TYR A 63 -6.15 -7.08 -2.69
C TYR A 63 -6.74 -7.52 -1.34
N HIS A 64 -6.59 -6.66 -0.34
CA HIS A 64 -7.20 -6.80 0.98
C HIS A 64 -7.74 -5.44 1.42
N ASN A 65 -9.05 -5.35 1.65
CA ASN A 65 -9.69 -4.21 2.29
C ASN A 65 -9.61 -4.34 3.82
N THR A 66 -8.89 -3.44 4.48
CA THR A 66 -8.81 -3.33 5.94
C THR A 66 -9.74 -2.28 6.53
N CYS A 67 -10.51 -1.56 5.69
CA CYS A 67 -11.58 -0.69 6.18
C CYS A 67 -12.67 -1.52 6.89
N ALA A 68 -13.38 -0.89 7.81
CA ALA A 68 -14.51 -1.51 8.52
C ALA A 68 -15.74 -1.75 7.61
N GLY A 69 -15.85 -1.02 6.48
CA GLY A 69 -16.97 -1.11 5.54
C GLY A 69 -16.57 -1.61 4.15
N SER A 70 -17.55 -1.64 3.25
CA SER A 70 -17.28 -1.88 1.84
C SER A 70 -16.74 -0.61 1.17
N HIS A 71 -15.64 -0.74 0.44
CA HIS A 71 -15.01 0.36 -0.29
C HIS A 71 -14.55 -0.14 -1.67
N GLY A 72 -14.35 0.78 -2.60
CA GLY A 72 -13.83 0.51 -3.92
C GLY A 72 -12.30 0.61 -3.97
N LEU A 73 -11.66 -0.40 -4.57
CA LEU A 73 -10.30 -0.28 -5.08
C LEU A 73 -10.40 0.09 -6.57
N TYR A 74 -10.03 1.32 -6.90
CA TYR A 74 -10.06 1.83 -8.26
C TYR A 74 -8.70 1.57 -8.91
N VAL A 75 -8.70 0.73 -9.94
CA VAL A 75 -7.50 0.31 -10.68
C VAL A 75 -7.53 0.95 -12.06
N THR A 76 -6.45 1.61 -12.42
CA THR A 76 -6.23 2.13 -13.77
C THR A 76 -5.18 1.27 -14.45
N THR A 77 -5.48 0.78 -15.65
CA THR A 77 -4.54 0.01 -16.48
C THR A 77 -4.10 0.82 -17.71
N ASN A 78 -3.04 0.35 -18.37
CA ASN A 78 -2.33 0.90 -19.55
C ASN A 78 -2.78 2.29 -20.06
N ALA A 79 -1.87 3.27 -19.98
CA ALA A 79 -2.02 4.66 -20.44
C ALA A 79 -3.28 5.41 -19.94
N GLY A 80 -4.02 4.85 -18.97
CA GLY A 80 -5.26 5.45 -18.47
C GLY A 80 -6.50 5.12 -19.31
N LEU A 81 -6.42 4.13 -20.21
CA LEU A 81 -7.51 3.81 -21.14
C LEU A 81 -8.58 2.89 -20.55
N SER A 82 -8.28 2.20 -19.44
CA SER A 82 -9.26 1.36 -18.75
C SER A 82 -9.19 1.60 -17.25
N HIS A 83 -10.39 1.74 -16.69
CA HIS A 83 -10.60 1.95 -15.27
C HIS A 83 -11.59 0.93 -14.76
N GLU A 84 -11.26 0.32 -13.64
CA GLU A 84 -12.16 -0.62 -13.00
C GLU A 84 -12.24 -0.32 -11.51
N CYS A 85 -13.46 -0.36 -10.99
CA CYS A 85 -13.69 -0.29 -9.57
C CYS A 85 -14.09 -1.63 -9.01
N ILE A 86 -13.26 -2.16 -8.13
CA ILE A 86 -13.48 -3.42 -7.44
C ILE A 86 -14.07 -3.12 -6.07
N TRP A 87 -15.36 -3.43 -5.88
CA TRP A 87 -16.01 -3.31 -4.58
C TRP A 87 -15.64 -4.47 -3.66
N VAL A 88 -15.04 -4.14 -2.51
CA VAL A 88 -14.54 -5.14 -1.56
C VAL A 88 -15.17 -4.87 -0.19
N GLY A 89 -15.79 -5.88 0.41
CA GLY A 89 -16.32 -5.80 1.76
C GLY A 89 -15.23 -5.55 2.81
N GLY A 90 -15.61 -5.01 3.97
CA GLY A 90 -14.67 -4.73 5.07
C GLY A 90 -13.97 -5.99 5.56
N GLY A 91 -12.66 -5.93 5.75
CA GLY A 91 -11.83 -7.06 6.13
C GLY A 91 -11.64 -8.14 5.05
N LYS A 92 -12.24 -8.00 3.86
CA LYS A 92 -12.24 -9.04 2.82
C LYS A 92 -11.04 -8.94 1.90
N LYS A 93 -10.61 -10.10 1.39
CA LYS A 93 -9.54 -10.27 0.41
C LYS A 93 -10.12 -10.78 -0.91
N GLY A 94 -9.41 -10.57 -2.00
CA GLY A 94 -9.78 -11.11 -3.30
C GLY A 94 -8.69 -10.91 -4.34
N SER A 95 -9.01 -11.30 -5.57
CA SER A 95 -8.17 -11.09 -6.73
C SER A 95 -9.00 -10.72 -7.94
N HIS A 96 -8.44 -9.91 -8.83
CA HIS A 96 -9.05 -9.53 -10.10
C HIS A 96 -8.01 -9.62 -11.21
N VAL A 97 -8.41 -10.14 -12.38
CA VAL A 97 -7.53 -10.36 -13.52
C VAL A 97 -7.69 -9.22 -14.52
N PHE A 98 -6.58 -8.60 -14.90
CA PHE A 98 -6.51 -7.59 -15.94
C PHE A 98 -5.70 -8.13 -17.12
N TYR A 99 -6.14 -7.87 -18.35
CA TYR A 99 -5.37 -8.22 -19.56
C TYR A 99 -4.38 -7.12 -19.99
N THR A 100 -4.31 -6.05 -19.20
CA THR A 100 -3.38 -4.94 -19.39
C THR A 100 -2.71 -4.62 -18.05
N PRO A 101 -1.46 -4.13 -18.05
CA PRO A 101 -0.72 -3.89 -16.82
C PRO A 101 -1.38 -2.78 -15.99
N PRO A 102 -1.64 -3.01 -14.69
CA PRO A 102 -2.05 -1.96 -13.76
C PRO A 102 -0.97 -0.90 -13.59
N ILE A 103 -1.35 0.37 -13.62
CA ILE A 103 -0.41 1.50 -13.47
C ILE A 103 -0.72 2.39 -12.26
N LYS A 104 -1.96 2.40 -11.78
CA LYS A 104 -2.38 3.23 -10.64
C LYS A 104 -3.48 2.54 -9.84
N PHE A 105 -3.42 2.71 -8.53
CA PHE A 105 -4.40 2.23 -7.57
C PHE A 105 -4.88 3.42 -6.74
N GLU A 106 -6.18 3.49 -6.49
CA GLU A 106 -6.79 4.54 -5.66
C GLU A 106 -7.87 3.95 -4.76
N HIS A 107 -7.99 4.49 -3.56
CA HIS A 107 -9.12 4.22 -2.68
C HIS A 107 -10.30 5.10 -3.07
N LYS A 108 -11.48 4.50 -3.21
CA LYS A 108 -12.73 5.22 -3.48
C LYS A 108 -13.80 4.79 -2.49
N LYS A 109 -14.50 5.76 -1.91
CA LYS A 109 -15.74 5.51 -1.15
C LYS A 109 -16.95 5.34 -2.07
N THR A 110 -16.85 5.84 -3.29
CA THR A 110 -17.83 5.73 -4.37
C THR A 110 -17.08 5.63 -5.69
N CYS A 111 -17.51 4.66 -6.47
CA CYS A 111 -17.24 4.47 -7.88
C CYS A 111 -18.60 4.46 -8.57
#